data_AF-A0A6N9UUN6-F1
#
_entry.id   AF-A0A6N9UUN6-F1
#
_cell.length_a   1.000
_cell.length_b   1.000
_cell.length_c   1.000
_cell.angle_alpha   90.00
_cell.angle_beta   90.00
_cell.angle_gamma   90.00
#
_symmetry.space_group_name_H-M   'P 1'
#
loop_
_entity.id
_entity.type
_entity.pdbx_description
1 polymer ?
#
loop_
_entity_poly.entity_id
_entity_poly.type
_entity_poly.pdbx_seq_one_letter_code
_entity_poly.pdbx_strand_id
1 'polypeptide(L)'
;DGERPKLPGGRRPYVRAPLPPRPGTLRYDRDEEALFLDEGRVSPVPPGAWDFEVGGVRVLEQWFAARTAEGEPGTLPAIRPAGWPQTWTSELLELITVLALLAEVRGRCRELTVGDGITAGELREAGVLPVPAAARRPASVLDDREEGPEGQLALL
;
A
#
# COMPACT_ATOMS: atom_id res chain seq x y z
N ASP A 1 -11.41 10.88 5.03
CA ASP A 1 -12.21 9.64 5.16
C ASP A 1 -12.85 9.25 3.84
N GLY A 2 -12.10 8.53 3.00
CA GLY A 2 -12.63 8.00 1.74
C GLY A 2 -13.44 6.72 1.95
N GLU A 3 -14.33 6.38 1.02
CA GLU A 3 -15.08 5.13 1.07
C GLU A 3 -14.11 3.93 0.98
N ARG A 4 -14.26 2.94 1.87
CA ARG A 4 -13.38 1.76 1.88
C ARG A 4 -13.53 0.99 0.55
N PRO A 5 -12.41 0.57 -0.06
CA PRO A 5 -12.45 -0.16 -1.31
C PRO A 5 -13.22 -1.48 -1.14
N LYS A 6 -13.99 -1.85 -2.16
CA LYS A 6 -14.83 -3.06 -2.18
C LYS A 6 -14.42 -3.93 -3.35
N LEU A 7 -14.20 -5.22 -3.11
CA LEU A 7 -13.99 -6.17 -4.20
C LEU A 7 -15.30 -6.42 -4.97
N PRO A 8 -15.26 -6.43 -6.32
CA PRO A 8 -16.43 -6.80 -7.12
C PRO A 8 -16.80 -8.27 -6.91
N GLY A 9 -18.05 -8.63 -7.24
CA GLY A 9 -18.48 -10.03 -7.35
C GLY A 9 -18.57 -10.81 -6.03
N GLY A 10 -18.74 -10.15 -4.89
CA GLY A 10 -18.94 -10.84 -3.60
C GLY A 10 -17.68 -11.48 -3.01
N ARG A 11 -16.49 -11.18 -3.55
CA ARG A 11 -15.21 -11.75 -3.13
C ARG A 11 -14.59 -11.05 -1.91
N ARG A 12 -15.39 -10.35 -1.10
CA ARG A 12 -14.90 -9.64 0.07
C ARG A 12 -14.25 -10.64 1.04
N PRO A 13 -13.04 -10.38 1.59
CA PRO A 13 -12.45 -11.26 2.59
C PRO A 13 -13.25 -11.19 3.90
N TYR A 14 -13.43 -12.34 4.54
CA TYR A 14 -14.06 -12.45 5.86
C TYR A 14 -13.22 -13.32 6.79
N VAL A 15 -13.30 -13.04 8.08
CA VAL A 15 -12.82 -13.96 9.11
C VAL A 15 -13.75 -15.18 9.12
N ARG A 16 -13.22 -16.35 8.75
CA ARG A 16 -13.91 -17.64 8.75
C ARG A 16 -13.63 -18.46 10.00
N ALA A 17 -12.49 -18.24 10.63
CA ALA A 17 -12.18 -18.73 11.97
C ALA A 17 -11.55 -17.58 12.78
N PRO A 18 -11.95 -17.37 14.05
CA PRO A 18 -11.45 -16.27 14.87
C PRO A 18 -9.93 -16.23 14.93
N LEU A 19 -9.36 -15.03 14.84
CA LEU A 19 -7.92 -14.85 15.01
C LEU A 19 -7.55 -15.01 16.50
N PRO A 20 -6.47 -15.75 16.82
CA PRO A 20 -6.02 -15.87 18.21
C PRO A 20 -5.54 -14.50 18.73
N PRO A 21 -5.45 -14.32 20.05
CA PRO A 21 -5.04 -13.04 20.64
C PRO A 21 -3.59 -12.67 20.33
N ARG A 22 -2.74 -13.63 19.93
CA ARG A 22 -1.33 -13.39 19.57
C ARG A 22 -0.92 -14.34 18.43
N PRO A 23 -1.31 -14.06 17.18
CA PRO A 23 -0.90 -14.90 16.07
C PRO A 23 0.62 -14.78 15.86
N GLY A 24 1.31 -15.91 15.75
CA GLY A 24 2.76 -15.97 15.56
C GLY A 24 3.17 -16.38 14.14
N THR A 25 2.31 -17.09 13.41
CA THR A 25 2.60 -17.55 12.05
C THR A 25 1.60 -17.04 11.03
N LEU A 26 2.06 -16.90 9.78
CA LEU A 26 1.25 -16.57 8.63
C LEU A 26 1.46 -17.63 7.55
N ARG A 27 0.38 -18.28 7.11
CA ARG A 27 0.41 -19.28 6.06
C ARG A 27 -0.70 -19.02 5.05
N TYR A 28 -0.43 -19.23 3.77
CA TYR A 28 -1.44 -19.15 2.73
C TYR A 28 -1.69 -20.52 2.11
N ASP A 29 -2.96 -20.83 1.91
CA ASP A 29 -3.44 -21.96 1.12
C ASP A 29 -4.03 -21.43 -0.18
N ARG A 30 -3.40 -21.80 -1.31
CA ARG A 30 -3.76 -21.31 -2.63
C ARG A 30 -5.01 -21.99 -3.18
N ASP A 31 -5.24 -23.25 -2.83
CA ASP A 31 -6.39 -24.03 -3.32
C ASP A 31 -7.66 -23.57 -2.58
N GLU A 32 -7.55 -23.29 -1.29
CA GLU A 32 -8.66 -22.77 -0.49
C GLU A 32 -8.84 -21.24 -0.57
N GLU A 33 -7.93 -20.54 -1.24
CA GLU A 33 -7.79 -19.08 -1.19
C GLU A 33 -7.90 -18.55 0.25
N ALA A 34 -7.14 -19.15 1.17
CA ALA A 34 -7.28 -18.91 2.60
C ALA A 34 -5.95 -18.48 3.23
N LEU A 35 -6.00 -17.37 3.95
CA LEU A 35 -4.90 -16.89 4.78
C LEU A 35 -5.13 -17.36 6.21
N PHE A 36 -4.14 -18.07 6.76
CA PHE A 36 -4.14 -18.61 8.10
C PHE A 36 -3.18 -17.81 8.98
N LEU A 37 -3.68 -17.43 10.15
CA LEU A 37 -2.92 -16.78 11.22
C LEU A 37 -3.03 -17.71 12.43
N ASP A 38 -2.09 -18.63 12.56
CA ASP A 38 -2.22 -19.85 13.38
C ASP A 38 -3.56 -20.56 13.15
N GLU A 39 -4.41 -20.70 14.18
CA GLU A 39 -5.75 -21.32 14.08
C GLU A 39 -6.80 -20.40 13.43
N GLY A 40 -6.48 -19.11 13.27
CA GLY A 40 -7.33 -18.12 12.62
C GLY A 40 -7.36 -18.29 11.10
N ARG A 41 -8.47 -17.91 10.47
CA ARG A 41 -8.66 -18.04 9.02
C ARG A 41 -9.38 -16.85 8.42
N VAL A 42 -8.82 -16.31 7.34
CA VAL A 42 -9.44 -15.29 6.48
C VAL A 42 -9.62 -15.85 5.07
N SER A 43 -10.82 -15.72 4.49
CA SER A 43 -11.12 -16.18 3.14
C SER A 43 -12.36 -15.49 2.55
N PRO A 44 -12.41 -15.25 1.23
CA PRO A 44 -11.36 -15.54 0.24
C PRO A 44 -10.22 -14.52 0.26
N VAL A 45 -9.01 -14.98 -0.03
CA VAL A 45 -7.81 -14.18 -0.27
C VAL A 45 -7.27 -14.57 -1.65
N PRO A 46 -7.55 -13.77 -2.70
CA PRO A 46 -7.10 -14.11 -4.05
C PRO A 46 -5.58 -14.27 -4.12
N PRO A 47 -5.04 -15.19 -4.94
CA PRO A 47 -3.60 -15.44 -4.99
C PRO A 47 -2.79 -14.20 -5.35
N GLY A 48 -3.33 -13.31 -6.19
CA GLY A 48 -2.68 -12.04 -6.53
C GLY A 48 -2.50 -11.09 -5.34
N ALA A 49 -3.34 -11.17 -4.30
CA ALA A 49 -3.14 -10.41 -3.06
C ALA A 49 -2.03 -11.00 -2.20
N TRP A 50 -1.94 -12.34 -2.16
CA TRP A 50 -0.85 -13.06 -1.48
C TRP A 50 0.49 -12.83 -2.15
N ASP A 51 0.56 -12.96 -3.48
CA ASP A 51 1.79 -12.81 -4.27
C ASP A 51 2.19 -11.34 -4.51
N PHE A 52 1.48 -10.38 -3.91
CA PHE A 52 1.75 -8.96 -4.16
C PHE A 52 3.05 -8.52 -3.49
N GLU A 53 4.02 -8.17 -4.33
CA GLU A 53 5.35 -7.72 -3.90
C GLU A 53 5.63 -6.26 -4.26
N VAL A 54 6.43 -5.62 -3.40
CA VAL A 54 7.07 -4.32 -3.62
C VAL A 54 8.53 -4.46 -3.22
N GLY A 55 9.45 -4.15 -4.13
CA GLY A 55 10.89 -4.32 -3.87
C GLY A 55 11.31 -5.76 -3.60
N GLY A 56 10.58 -6.75 -4.13
CA GLY A 56 10.82 -8.19 -3.90
C GLY A 56 10.37 -8.69 -2.53
N VAL A 57 9.64 -7.89 -1.75
CA VAL A 57 9.10 -8.26 -0.45
C VAL A 57 7.58 -8.40 -0.54
N ARG A 58 7.05 -9.52 -0.01
CA ARG A 58 5.62 -9.78 0.05
C ARG A 58 4.94 -8.87 1.07
N VAL A 59 3.98 -8.09 0.61
CA VAL A 59 3.37 -7.02 1.44
C VAL A 59 2.61 -7.59 2.63
N LEU A 60 1.83 -8.67 2.46
CA LEU A 60 1.08 -9.28 3.57
C LEU A 60 2.00 -9.85 4.65
N GLU A 61 3.07 -10.54 4.26
CA GLU A 61 4.05 -11.08 5.21
C GLU A 61 4.75 -9.95 5.97
N GLN A 62 5.21 -8.91 5.27
CA GLN A 62 5.87 -7.77 5.90
C GLN A 62 4.94 -7.01 6.85
N TRP A 63 3.67 -6.83 6.46
CA TRP A 63 2.66 -6.17 7.29
C TRP A 63 2.37 -6.95 8.57
N PHE A 64 2.30 -8.29 8.46
CA PHE A 64 2.10 -9.19 9.60
C PHE A 64 3.33 -9.20 10.52
N ALA A 65 4.53 -9.37 9.97
CA ALA A 65 5.79 -9.40 10.72
C ALA A 65 6.01 -8.10 11.49
N ALA A 66 5.71 -6.94 10.88
CA ALA A 66 5.82 -5.65 11.57
C ALA A 66 4.92 -5.55 12.83
N ARG A 67 3.78 -6.25 12.84
CA ARG A 67 2.82 -6.24 13.96
C ARG A 67 3.11 -7.30 15.02
N THR A 68 3.75 -8.40 14.63
CA THR A 68 3.98 -9.57 15.49
C THR A 68 5.41 -9.70 16.00
N ALA A 69 6.38 -9.01 15.38
CA ALA A 69 7.76 -9.01 15.86
C ALA A 69 7.85 -8.50 17.31
N GLU A 70 8.67 -9.14 18.14
CA GLU A 70 8.93 -8.64 19.48
C GLU A 70 9.86 -7.41 19.43
N GLY A 71 9.60 -6.42 20.29
CA GLY A 71 10.47 -5.26 20.44
C GLY A 71 11.40 -5.43 21.63
N GLU A 72 12.63 -4.93 21.51
CA GLU A 72 13.60 -4.97 22.60
C GLU A 72 13.10 -4.18 23.83
N PRO A 73 13.12 -4.78 25.03
CA PRO A 73 12.67 -4.10 26.25
C PRO A 73 13.35 -2.74 26.45
N GLY A 74 12.55 -1.72 26.79
CA GLY A 74 13.05 -0.35 26.99
C GLY A 74 13.17 0.48 25.72
N THR A 75 12.78 -0.05 24.56
CA THR A 75 12.76 0.70 23.29
C THR A 75 11.34 1.08 22.85
N LEU A 76 11.19 2.06 21.96
CA LEU A 76 9.87 2.42 21.39
C LEU A 76 9.17 1.21 20.72
N PRO A 77 9.87 0.34 19.96
CA PRO A 77 9.28 -0.89 19.46
C PRO A 77 8.74 -1.86 20.52
N ALA A 78 9.10 -1.75 21.80
CA ALA A 78 8.47 -2.57 22.84
C ALA A 78 7.08 -2.07 23.26
N ILE A 79 6.72 -0.83 22.92
CA ILE A 79 5.41 -0.24 23.22
C ILE A 79 4.41 -0.69 22.15
N ARG A 80 3.64 -1.74 22.45
CA ARG A 80 2.66 -2.33 21.52
C ARG A 80 1.37 -2.77 22.23
N PRO A 81 0.27 -2.98 21.49
CA PRO A 81 -0.90 -3.65 22.03
C PRO A 81 -0.53 -5.01 22.65
N ALA A 82 -1.17 -5.36 23.79
CA ALA A 82 -0.89 -6.60 24.51
C ALA A 82 -1.32 -7.87 23.75
N GLY A 83 -2.08 -7.71 22.67
CA GLY A 83 -2.54 -8.76 21.77
C GLY A 83 -3.12 -8.14 20.50
N TRP A 84 -3.75 -8.97 19.67
CA TRP A 84 -4.32 -8.59 18.39
C TRP A 84 -5.61 -7.76 18.56
N PRO A 85 -5.59 -6.45 18.29
CA PRO A 85 -6.78 -5.62 18.38
C PRO A 85 -7.70 -5.84 17.17
N GLN A 86 -8.99 -5.61 17.35
CA GLN A 86 -9.99 -5.69 16.26
C GLN A 86 -9.68 -4.73 15.09
N THR A 87 -9.01 -3.61 15.37
CA THR A 87 -8.56 -2.66 14.35
C THR A 87 -7.59 -3.32 13.37
N TRP A 88 -6.65 -4.15 13.83
CA TRP A 88 -5.73 -4.88 12.96
C TRP A 88 -6.43 -5.93 12.10
N THR A 89 -7.48 -6.59 12.61
CA THR A 89 -8.33 -7.44 11.76
C THR A 89 -8.97 -6.62 10.64
N SER A 90 -9.50 -5.45 10.97
CA SER A 90 -10.15 -4.58 9.99
C SER A 90 -9.15 -4.07 8.95
N GLU A 91 -7.95 -3.67 9.38
CA GLU A 91 -6.85 -3.27 8.50
C GLU A 91 -6.38 -4.43 7.60
N LEU A 92 -6.29 -5.66 8.12
CA LEU A 92 -5.91 -6.84 7.34
C LEU A 92 -6.91 -7.10 6.22
N LEU A 93 -8.21 -7.09 6.52
CA LEU A 93 -9.26 -7.30 5.51
C LEU A 93 -9.24 -6.20 4.43
N GLU A 94 -8.97 -4.97 4.82
CA GLU A 94 -8.84 -3.84 3.91
C GLU A 94 -7.59 -3.94 3.04
N LEU A 95 -6.44 -4.28 3.65
CA LEU A 95 -5.19 -4.50 2.93
C LEU A 95 -5.34 -5.62 1.89
N ILE A 96 -5.91 -6.77 2.26
CA ILE A 96 -6.19 -7.87 1.33
C ILE A 96 -7.03 -7.37 0.15
N THR A 97 -8.06 -6.55 0.43
CA THR A 97 -8.94 -5.97 -0.60
C THR A 97 -8.15 -5.07 -1.55
N VAL A 98 -7.34 -4.15 -1.02
CA VAL A 98 -6.51 -3.24 -1.82
C VAL A 98 -5.51 -4.02 -2.67
N LEU A 99 -4.81 -5.00 -2.09
CA LEU A 99 -3.81 -5.78 -2.83
C LEU A 99 -4.43 -6.62 -3.94
N ALA A 100 -5.61 -7.21 -3.70
CA ALA A 100 -6.36 -7.91 -4.74
C ALA A 100 -6.74 -6.98 -5.92
N LEU A 101 -7.25 -5.78 -5.63
CA LEU A 101 -7.56 -4.79 -6.66
C LEU A 101 -6.31 -4.34 -7.44
N LEU A 102 -5.20 -4.09 -6.73
CA LEU A 102 -3.94 -3.71 -7.35
C LEU A 102 -3.36 -4.83 -8.22
N ALA A 103 -3.48 -6.09 -7.80
CA ALA A 103 -3.04 -7.24 -8.59
C ALA A 103 -3.82 -7.34 -9.91
N GLU A 104 -5.14 -7.14 -9.87
CA GLU A 104 -6.00 -7.12 -11.07
C GLU A 104 -5.61 -5.98 -12.02
N VAL A 105 -5.40 -4.77 -11.49
CA VAL A 105 -4.95 -3.62 -12.28
C VAL A 105 -3.58 -3.89 -12.91
N ARG A 106 -2.61 -4.42 -12.15
CA ARG A 106 -1.28 -4.75 -12.66
C ARG A 106 -1.32 -5.78 -13.79
N GLY A 107 -2.21 -6.77 -13.70
CA GLY A 107 -2.45 -7.73 -14.79
C GLY A 107 -2.85 -7.01 -16.08
N ARG A 108 -3.90 -6.19 -16.00
CA ARG A 108 -4.38 -5.39 -17.14
C ARG A 108 -3.32 -4.43 -17.69
N CYS A 109 -2.54 -3.78 -16.82
CA CYS A 109 -1.47 -2.88 -17.26
C CYS A 109 -0.35 -3.61 -18.02
N ARG A 110 -0.04 -4.88 -17.69
CA ARG A 110 0.98 -5.65 -18.42
C ARG A 110 0.53 -6.04 -19.83
N GLU A 111 -0.78 -6.13 -20.06
CA GLU A 111 -1.36 -6.40 -21.38
C GLU A 111 -1.39 -5.14 -22.26
N LEU A 112 -1.25 -3.95 -21.67
CA LEU A 112 -1.16 -2.71 -22.43
C LEU A 112 0.13 -2.70 -23.25
N THR A 113 -0.03 -2.71 -24.58
CA THR A 113 1.07 -2.40 -25.48
C THR A 113 1.22 -0.89 -25.53
N VAL A 114 2.37 -0.37 -25.11
CA VAL A 114 2.71 1.03 -25.39
C VAL A 114 2.91 1.13 -26.89
N GLY A 115 2.02 1.86 -27.57
CA GLY A 115 2.12 2.13 -29.01
C GLY A 115 3.23 3.12 -29.33
N ASP A 116 2.98 4.05 -30.24
CA ASP A 116 3.94 5.11 -30.55
C ASP A 116 4.15 5.99 -29.30
N GLY A 117 5.30 5.83 -28.68
CA GLY A 117 5.68 6.63 -27.52
C GLY A 117 5.90 8.08 -27.95
N ILE A 118 5.50 9.03 -27.09
CA ILE A 118 5.76 10.45 -27.33
C ILE A 118 7.27 10.65 -27.43
N THR A 119 7.72 11.06 -28.61
CA THR A 119 9.12 11.29 -28.93
C THR A 119 9.56 12.67 -28.43
N ALA A 120 10.87 12.81 -28.24
CA ALA A 120 11.44 14.12 -27.95
C ALA A 120 11.24 15.13 -29.11
N GLY A 121 11.00 14.67 -30.35
CA GLY A 121 10.68 15.54 -31.49
C GLY A 121 9.30 16.17 -31.35
N GLU A 122 8.28 15.35 -31.07
CA GLU A 122 6.90 15.80 -30.83
C GLU A 122 6.82 16.76 -29.64
N LEU A 123 7.57 16.50 -28.56
CA LEU A 123 7.64 17.41 -27.43
C LEU A 123 8.28 18.77 -27.78
N ARG A 124 9.21 18.82 -28.75
CA ARG A 124 9.80 20.08 -29.23
C ARG A 124 8.84 20.82 -30.14
N GLU A 125 8.16 20.12 -31.04
CA GLU A 125 7.14 20.69 -31.91
C GLU A 125 5.99 21.29 -31.09
N ALA A 126 5.57 20.61 -30.03
CA ALA A 126 4.56 21.10 -29.08
C ALA A 126 5.08 22.22 -28.14
N GLY A 127 6.35 22.62 -28.23
CA GLY A 127 6.95 23.65 -27.37
C GLY A 127 7.12 23.25 -25.90
N VAL A 128 6.98 21.96 -25.56
CA VAL A 128 7.24 21.42 -24.22
C VAL A 128 8.74 21.34 -23.93
N LEU A 129 9.53 20.98 -24.95
CA LEU A 129 10.99 20.97 -24.89
C LEU A 129 11.59 22.10 -25.75
N PRO A 130 12.71 22.71 -25.31
CA PRO A 130 13.42 22.43 -24.05
C PRO A 130 12.67 22.97 -22.82
N VAL A 131 12.83 22.30 -21.68
CA VAL A 131 12.28 22.78 -20.39
C VAL A 131 12.78 24.20 -20.13
N PRO A 132 11.88 25.19 -19.86
CA PRO A 132 12.27 26.57 -19.59
C PRO A 132 13.28 26.68 -18.44
N ALA A 133 14.20 27.64 -18.54
CA ALA A 133 15.25 27.82 -17.52
C ALA A 133 14.70 28.06 -16.11
N ALA A 134 13.55 28.75 -16.00
CA ALA A 134 12.89 29.00 -14.72
C ALA A 134 12.41 27.71 -14.03
N ALA A 135 11.94 26.72 -14.79
CA ALA A 135 11.46 25.44 -14.25
C ALA A 135 12.60 24.50 -13.80
N ARG A 136 13.86 24.85 -14.07
CA ARG A 136 15.05 24.12 -13.61
C ARG A 136 15.66 24.72 -12.34
N ARG A 137 15.13 25.86 -11.88
CA ARG A 137 15.57 26.45 -10.62
C ARG A 137 14.93 25.68 -9.45
N PRO A 138 15.57 25.67 -8.28
CA PRO A 138 14.89 25.27 -7.04
C PRO A 138 13.56 26.01 -6.90
N ALA A 139 12.60 25.41 -6.20
CA ALA A 139 11.35 26.09 -5.92
C ALA A 139 11.63 27.42 -5.23
N SER A 140 11.23 28.55 -5.82
CA SER A 140 11.44 29.90 -5.28
C SER A 140 10.73 30.11 -3.94
N VAL A 141 9.78 29.23 -3.61
CA VAL A 141 9.18 29.04 -2.29
C VAL A 141 10.23 28.89 -1.17
N LEU A 142 11.46 28.46 -1.50
CA LEU A 142 12.57 28.35 -0.54
C LEU A 142 13.42 29.62 -0.41
N ASP A 143 13.23 30.60 -1.31
CA ASP A 143 13.97 31.88 -1.29
C ASP A 143 13.21 32.98 -0.53
N ASP A 144 11.89 32.81 -0.35
CA ASP A 144 11.04 33.71 0.42
C ASP A 144 11.20 33.45 1.93
N ARG A 145 11.46 34.51 2.71
CA ARG A 145 11.50 34.40 4.17
C ARG A 145 10.08 34.17 4.69
N GLU A 146 9.87 33.09 5.44
CA GLU A 146 8.62 32.82 6.16
C GLU A 146 8.15 34.08 6.92
N GLU A 147 6.98 34.61 6.55
CA GLU A 147 6.45 35.87 7.11
C GLU A 147 5.30 35.65 8.11
N GLY A 148 4.85 34.40 8.31
CA GLY A 148 3.72 34.05 9.18
C GLY A 148 4.00 32.99 10.25
N PRO A 149 3.16 32.89 11.32
CA PRO A 149 3.27 31.80 12.29
C PRO A 149 3.05 30.45 11.60
N GLU A 150 3.88 29.47 11.97
CA GLU A 150 3.94 28.12 11.38
C GLU A 150 4.51 28.02 9.96
N GLY A 151 5.32 28.98 9.53
CA GLY A 151 6.08 28.86 8.26
C GLY A 151 5.23 28.95 7.00
N GLN A 152 4.06 29.59 7.09
CA GLN A 152 3.18 29.78 5.94
C GLN A 152 3.69 30.92 5.06
N LEU A 153 3.77 30.66 3.75
CA LEU A 153 4.04 31.66 2.73
C LEU A 153 2.71 32.23 2.24
N ALA A 154 2.50 33.54 2.42
CA ALA A 154 1.34 34.20 1.86
C ALA A 154 1.51 34.31 0.33
N LEU A 155 0.66 33.63 -0.43
CA LEU A 155 0.57 33.82 -1.88
C LEU A 155 -0.08 35.19 -2.12
N LEU A 156 0.67 36.14 -2.70
CA LEU A 156 0.13 37.39 -3.26
C LEU A 156 -0.38 37.16 -4.69
#